data_AF-A0A5S9MB04-F1
#
_entry.id   AF-A0A5S9MB04-F1
#
_cell.length_a   1.000
_cell.length_b   1.000
_cell.length_c   1.000
_cell.angle_alpha   90.00
_cell.angle_beta   90.00
_cell.angle_gamma   90.00
#
_symmetry.space_group_name_H-M   'P 1'
#
loop_
_entity.id
_entity.type
_entity.pdbx_description
1 polymer ?
#
loop_
_entity_poly.entity_id
_entity_poly.type
_entity_poly.pdbx_seq_one_letter_code
_entity_poly.pdbx_strand_id
1 'polypeptide(L)'
;MFGMGLTLSGEDFKELYRKPLYVLIGFLAQYTLMPLIAFLLAYGLRLPSEIAVGVILVGCCPGGTASNVMTFLAKGNMALSVAVTTISTLLAPFLTPLFIYIFARSWLPVSPEALFLSIVQVVLIPIILGVIVKVFFKNK
;
A
#
# COMPACT_ATOMS: atom_id res chain seq x y z
N MET A 1 -8.32 0.46 -8.44
CA MET A 1 -6.99 -0.14 -8.70
C MET A 1 -6.68 -0.32 -10.19
N PHE A 2 -7.65 -0.70 -11.03
CA PHE A 2 -7.47 -0.70 -12.50
C PHE A 2 -6.99 0.62 -13.10
N GLY A 3 -7.61 1.75 -12.73
CA GLY A 3 -7.19 3.08 -13.18
C GLY A 3 -5.74 3.43 -12.81
N MET A 4 -5.27 3.00 -11.63
CA MET A 4 -3.86 3.13 -11.24
C MET A 4 -2.95 2.34 -12.20
N GLY A 5 -3.35 1.12 -12.57
CA GLY A 5 -2.67 0.30 -13.57
C GLY A 5 -2.56 1.00 -14.93
N LEU A 6 -3.61 1.70 -15.38
CA LEU A 6 -3.58 2.49 -16.62
C LEU A 6 -2.60 3.68 -16.55
N THR A 7 -2.39 4.25 -15.35
CA THR A 7 -1.45 5.37 -15.17
C THR A 7 -0.01 4.91 -14.98
N LEU A 8 0.23 3.69 -14.49
CA LEU A 8 1.56 3.12 -14.23
C LEU A 8 2.41 3.01 -15.50
N SER A 9 3.61 3.57 -15.47
CA SER A 9 4.56 3.58 -16.58
C SER A 9 5.86 2.87 -16.19
N GLY A 10 6.62 2.38 -17.18
CA GLY A 10 7.96 1.83 -16.93
C GLY A 10 8.94 2.85 -16.34
N GLU A 11 8.67 4.15 -16.54
CA GLU A 11 9.47 5.24 -15.95
C GLU A 11 9.29 5.34 -14.44
N ASP A 12 8.11 4.99 -13.92
CA ASP A 12 7.85 4.95 -12.47
C ASP A 12 8.73 3.91 -11.77
N PHE A 13 9.02 2.79 -12.46
CA PHE A 13 9.97 1.78 -11.97
C PHE A 13 11.42 2.21 -12.13
N LYS A 14 11.73 3.15 -13.03
CA LYS A 14 13.10 3.64 -13.22
C LYS A 14 13.61 4.38 -11.98
N GLU A 15 12.74 5.08 -11.27
CA GLU A 15 13.12 5.78 -10.03
C GLU A 15 13.50 4.81 -8.91
N LEU A 16 12.90 3.60 -8.88
CA LEU A 16 13.29 2.53 -7.95
C LEU A 16 14.78 2.15 -8.10
N TYR A 17 15.28 2.13 -9.33
CA TYR A 17 16.70 1.82 -9.60
C TYR A 17 17.61 3.04 -9.49
N ARG A 18 17.12 4.25 -9.80
CA ARG A 18 17.94 5.48 -9.71
C ARG A 18 18.16 5.93 -8.28
N LYS A 19 17.15 5.78 -7.42
CA LYS A 19 17.14 6.29 -6.04
C LYS A 19 16.61 5.24 -5.05
N PRO A 20 17.19 4.01 -5.02
CA PRO A 20 16.67 2.89 -4.23
C PRO A 20 16.62 3.20 -2.73
N LEU A 21 17.61 3.94 -2.21
CA LEU A 21 17.66 4.29 -0.79
C LEU A 21 16.45 5.14 -0.37
N TYR A 22 16.05 6.12 -1.19
CA TYR A 22 14.92 7.00 -0.87
C TYR A 22 13.59 6.25 -0.95
N VAL A 23 13.44 5.36 -1.94
CA VAL A 23 12.25 4.51 -2.05
C VAL A 23 12.16 3.56 -0.86
N LEU A 24 13.29 2.95 -0.46
CA LEU A 24 13.36 2.06 0.69
C LEU A 24 13.01 2.80 1.99
N ILE A 25 13.52 4.01 2.20
CA ILE A 25 13.18 4.84 3.36
C ILE A 25 11.67 5.11 3.39
N GLY A 26 11.07 5.52 2.27
CA GLY A 26 9.63 5.78 2.20
C GLY A 26 8.80 4.52 2.44
N PHE A 27 9.21 3.39 1.88
CA PHE A 27 8.56 2.10 2.08
C PHE A 27 8.65 1.61 3.54
N LEU A 28 9.83 1.69 4.15
CA LEU A 28 10.01 1.34 5.56
C LEU A 28 9.23 2.28 6.46
N ALA A 29 9.24 3.59 6.19
CA ALA A 29 8.43 4.54 6.93
C ALA A 29 6.94 4.16 6.89
N GLN A 30 6.40 3.82 5.71
CA GLN A 30 5.01 3.37 5.54
C GLN A 30 4.71 2.14 6.40
N TYR A 31 5.50 1.06 6.25
CA TYR A 31 5.22 -0.22 6.90
C TYR A 31 5.73 -0.35 8.33
N THR A 32 6.44 0.64 8.86
CA THR A 32 6.87 0.65 10.26
C THR A 32 6.07 1.65 11.07
N LEU A 33 5.97 2.91 10.60
CA LEU A 33 5.32 3.97 11.36
C LEU A 33 3.80 3.79 11.41
N MET A 34 3.15 3.53 10.27
CA MET A 34 1.69 3.46 10.23
C MET A 34 1.12 2.29 11.06
N PRO A 35 1.63 1.04 10.95
CA PRO A 35 1.15 -0.05 11.80
C PRO A 35 1.44 0.19 13.28
N LEU A 36 2.62 0.71 13.62
CA LEU A 36 3.00 0.98 15.01
C LEU A 36 2.11 2.07 15.62
N ILE A 37 1.88 3.17 14.90
CA ILE A 37 0.99 4.24 15.35
C ILE A 37 -0.44 3.71 15.54
N ALA A 38 -0.95 2.93 14.59
CA ALA A 38 -2.29 2.35 14.69
C ALA A 38 -2.43 1.43 15.91
N PHE A 39 -1.43 0.58 16.17
CA PHE A 39 -1.39 -0.28 17.35
C PHE A 39 -1.31 0.53 18.65
N LEU A 40 -0.43 1.52 18.72
CA LEU A 40 -0.27 2.38 19.90
C LEU A 40 -1.54 3.18 20.21
N LEU A 41 -2.23 3.67 19.18
CA LEU A 41 -3.52 4.34 19.33
C LEU A 41 -4.60 3.36 19.81
N ALA A 42 -4.70 2.18 19.21
CA ALA A 42 -5.68 1.16 19.60
C ALA A 42 -5.50 0.74 21.06
N TYR A 43 -4.26 0.49 21.48
CA TYR A 43 -3.92 0.10 22.84
C TYR A 43 -4.06 1.27 23.83
N GLY A 44 -3.48 2.43 23.51
CA GLY A 44 -3.45 3.59 24.39
C GLY A 44 -4.83 4.20 24.66
N LEU A 45 -5.71 4.20 23.66
CA LEU A 45 -7.08 4.68 23.78
C LEU A 45 -8.07 3.59 24.27
N ARG A 46 -7.59 2.36 24.51
CA ARG A 46 -8.40 1.21 24.94
C ARG A 46 -9.62 1.00 24.04
N LEU A 47 -9.38 0.97 22.73
CA LEU A 47 -10.46 0.82 21.76
C LEU A 47 -11.14 -0.55 21.90
N PRO A 48 -12.47 -0.64 21.70
CA PRO A 48 -13.17 -1.90 21.52
C PRO A 48 -12.52 -2.74 20.42
N SER A 49 -12.56 -4.07 20.55
CA SER A 49 -11.83 -4.99 19.69
C SER A 49 -12.09 -4.79 18.19
N GLU A 50 -13.34 -4.54 17.81
CA GLU A 50 -13.76 -4.34 16.43
C GLU A 50 -13.16 -3.05 15.85
N ILE A 51 -13.14 -1.98 16.65
CA ILE A 51 -12.57 -0.69 16.26
C ILE A 51 -11.04 -0.79 16.20
N ALA A 52 -10.43 -1.44 17.18
CA ALA A 52 -8.99 -1.68 17.23
C ALA A 52 -8.49 -2.40 15.97
N VAL A 53 -9.17 -3.47 15.56
CA VAL A 53 -8.83 -4.22 14.34
C VAL A 53 -9.01 -3.35 13.10
N GLY A 54 -10.07 -2.56 13.01
CA GLY A 54 -10.27 -1.62 11.90
C GLY A 54 -9.16 -0.57 11.79
N VAL A 55 -8.75 0.02 12.91
CA VAL A 55 -7.66 1.02 12.95
C VAL A 55 -6.32 0.38 12.57
N ILE A 56 -6.02 -0.81 13.11
CA ILE A 56 -4.80 -1.55 12.76
C ILE A 56 -4.80 -1.94 11.28
N LEU A 57 -5.94 -2.38 10.73
CA LEU A 57 -6.07 -2.68 9.30
C LEU A 57 -5.74 -1.47 8.44
N VAL A 58 -6.25 -0.28 8.78
CA VAL A 58 -5.89 0.97 8.10
C VAL A 58 -4.39 1.23 8.16
N GLY A 59 -3.77 1.07 9.34
CA GLY A 59 -2.32 1.24 9.51
C GLY A 59 -1.47 0.25 8.72
N CYS A 60 -1.98 -0.96 8.48
CA CYS A 60 -1.29 -2.04 7.75
C CYS A 60 -1.47 -1.97 6.22
N CYS A 61 -2.33 -1.09 5.72
CA CYS A 61 -2.59 -0.92 4.30
C CYS A 61 -1.45 -0.13 3.61
N PRO A 62 -1.22 -0.39 2.31
CA PRO A 62 -0.27 0.39 1.51
C PRO A 62 -0.75 1.85 1.35
N GLY A 63 0.16 2.71 0.89
CA GLY A 63 -0.18 4.09 0.53
C GLY A 63 -1.21 4.15 -0.59
N GLY A 64 -2.09 5.15 -0.55
CA GLY A 64 -3.12 5.37 -1.57
C GLY A 64 -2.67 6.31 -2.68
N THR A 65 -3.22 6.17 -3.89
CA THR A 65 -2.85 6.99 -5.07
C THR A 65 -3.12 8.49 -4.92
N ALA A 66 -3.97 8.89 -3.98
CA ALA A 66 -4.20 10.29 -3.64
C ALA A 66 -2.93 11.00 -3.13
N SER A 67 -1.99 10.26 -2.54
CA SER A 67 -0.69 10.80 -2.10
C SER A 67 0.10 11.41 -3.26
N ASN A 68 -0.02 10.85 -4.47
CA ASN A 68 0.66 11.35 -5.66
C ASN A 68 0.17 12.76 -6.03
N VAL A 69 -1.15 12.98 -5.97
CA VAL A 69 -1.77 14.29 -6.22
C VAL A 69 -1.38 15.28 -5.14
N MET A 70 -1.40 14.87 -3.87
CA MET A 70 -0.98 15.74 -2.76
C MET A 70 0.50 16.10 -2.85
N THR A 71 1.35 15.16 -3.25
CA THR A 71 2.78 15.41 -3.49
C THR A 71 2.98 16.41 -4.62
N PHE A 72 2.22 16.30 -5.71
CA PHE A 72 2.25 17.26 -6.82
C PHE A 72 1.88 18.67 -6.37
N LEU A 73 0.76 18.81 -5.65
CA LEU A 73 0.28 20.10 -5.13
C LEU A 73 1.27 20.72 -4.15
N ALA A 74 1.93 19.89 -3.33
CA ALA A 74 2.99 20.30 -2.41
C ALA A 74 4.33 20.61 -3.10
N LYS A 75 4.43 20.51 -4.44
CA LYS A 75 5.67 20.66 -5.23
C LYS A 75 6.78 19.69 -4.80
N GLY A 76 6.38 18.51 -4.31
CA GLY A 76 7.29 17.45 -3.91
C GLY A 76 7.77 16.59 -5.08
N ASN A 77 8.56 15.56 -4.76
CA ASN A 77 9.04 14.61 -5.76
C ASN A 77 7.94 13.59 -6.11
N MET A 78 7.21 13.86 -7.19
CA MET A 78 6.14 12.98 -7.69
C MET A 78 6.66 11.57 -8.03
N ALA A 79 7.81 11.47 -8.70
CA ALA A 79 8.36 10.17 -9.11
C ALA A 79 8.66 9.27 -7.90
N LEU A 80 9.20 9.84 -6.83
CA LEU A 80 9.41 9.13 -5.57
C LEU A 80 8.09 8.66 -4.93
N SER A 81 7.08 9.53 -4.90
CA SER A 81 5.76 9.22 -4.34
C SER A 81 5.07 8.07 -5.09
N VAL A 82 5.12 8.10 -6.43
CA VAL A 82 4.60 7.01 -7.27
C VAL A 82 5.38 5.73 -7.04
N ALA A 83 6.72 5.78 -6.95
CA ALA A 83 7.55 4.59 -6.71
C ALA A 83 7.24 3.94 -5.36
N VAL A 84 7.16 4.72 -4.27
CA VAL A 84 6.83 4.22 -2.92
C VAL A 84 5.41 3.65 -2.87
N THR A 85 4.44 4.32 -3.50
CA THR A 85 3.05 3.84 -3.59
C THR A 85 2.97 2.53 -4.38
N THR A 86 3.71 2.43 -5.48
CA THR A 86 3.71 1.25 -6.34
C THR A 86 4.31 0.04 -5.62
N ILE A 87 5.51 0.17 -5.04
CA ILE A 87 6.15 -0.95 -4.37
C ILE A 87 5.39 -1.38 -3.11
N SER A 88 4.82 -0.43 -2.36
CA SER A 88 3.99 -0.77 -1.20
C SER A 88 2.72 -1.50 -1.61
N THR A 89 2.08 -1.09 -2.70
CA THR A 89 0.87 -1.75 -3.23
C THR A 89 1.16 -3.16 -3.76
N LEU A 90 2.27 -3.35 -4.46
CA LEU A 90 2.67 -4.67 -4.99
C LEU A 90 2.99 -5.67 -3.87
N LEU A 91 3.55 -5.20 -2.75
CA LEU A 91 3.89 -6.04 -1.59
C LEU A 91 2.75 -6.18 -0.57
N ALA A 92 1.68 -5.39 -0.70
CA ALA A 92 0.53 -5.39 0.20
C ALA A 92 -0.12 -6.78 0.41
N PRO A 93 -0.27 -7.66 -0.61
CA PRO A 93 -0.84 -8.99 -0.40
C PRO A 93 -0.10 -9.80 0.67
N PHE A 94 1.20 -9.59 0.83
CA PHE A 94 2.01 -10.32 1.82
C PHE A 94 2.13 -9.53 3.13
N LEU A 95 2.40 -8.23 3.03
CA LEU A 95 2.70 -7.41 4.20
C LEU A 95 1.46 -7.11 5.03
N THR A 96 0.32 -6.77 4.40
CA THR A 96 -0.89 -6.42 5.15
C THR A 96 -1.40 -7.59 5.99
N PRO A 97 -1.53 -8.83 5.46
CA PRO A 97 -1.91 -9.97 6.30
C PRO A 97 -0.87 -10.32 7.38
N LEU A 98 0.43 -10.18 7.07
CA LEU A 98 1.50 -10.41 8.05
C LEU A 98 1.39 -9.44 9.22
N PHE A 99 1.24 -8.14 8.97
CA PHE A 99 1.12 -7.15 10.02
C PHE A 99 -0.19 -7.28 10.80
N ILE A 100 -1.30 -7.62 10.15
CA ILE A 100 -2.56 -7.93 10.85
C ILE A 100 -2.40 -9.15 11.77
N TYR A 101 -1.72 -10.19 11.31
CA TYR A 101 -1.43 -11.36 12.13
C TYR A 101 -0.56 -11.03 13.36
N ILE A 102 0.40 -10.10 13.20
CA ILE A 102 1.26 -9.65 14.31
C ILE A 102 0.50 -8.75 15.28
N PHE A 103 -0.23 -7.75 14.78
CA PHE A 103 -0.78 -6.66 15.59
C PHE A 103 -2.24 -6.84 16.01
N ALA A 104 -3.07 -7.59 15.27
CA ALA A 104 -4.52 -7.66 15.54
C ALA A 104 -5.00 -9.03 16.03
N ARG A 105 -4.17 -10.09 15.97
CA ARG A 105 -4.55 -11.47 16.32
C ARG A 105 -5.11 -11.63 17.74
N SER A 106 -4.65 -10.81 18.69
CA SER A 106 -5.13 -10.86 20.08
C SER A 106 -6.53 -10.25 20.27
N TRP A 107 -7.01 -9.44 19.34
CA TRP A 107 -8.33 -8.80 19.42
C TRP A 107 -9.41 -9.56 18.66
N LEU A 108 -9.09 -10.06 17.46
CA LEU A 108 -10.03 -10.84 16.66
C LEU A 108 -9.31 -11.88 15.81
N PRO A 109 -9.93 -13.06 15.59
CA PRO A 109 -9.44 -14.03 14.64
C PRO A 109 -9.67 -13.51 13.21
N VAL A 110 -8.66 -12.87 12.64
CA VAL A 110 -8.65 -12.45 11.23
C VAL A 110 -7.88 -13.49 10.42
N SER A 111 -8.50 -14.08 9.40
CA SER A 111 -7.84 -15.04 8.50
C SER A 111 -6.85 -14.31 7.59
N PRO A 112 -5.53 -14.57 7.71
CA PRO A 112 -4.54 -13.98 6.81
C PRO A 112 -4.72 -14.47 5.37
N GLU A 113 -5.21 -15.71 5.19
CA GLU A 113 -5.46 -16.30 3.87
C GLU A 113 -6.59 -15.55 3.14
N ALA A 114 -7.68 -15.24 3.85
CA ALA A 114 -8.79 -14.48 3.30
C ALA A 114 -8.36 -13.04 2.91
N LEU A 115 -7.51 -12.40 3.72
CA LEU A 115 -6.95 -11.09 3.40
C LEU A 115 -6.04 -11.15 2.17
N PHE A 116 -5.16 -12.14 2.10
CA PHE A 116 -4.29 -12.35 0.93
C PHE A 116 -5.11 -12.46 -0.36
N LEU A 117 -6.11 -13.35 -0.38
CA LEU A 117 -6.98 -13.56 -1.54
C LEU A 117 -7.74 -12.28 -1.91
N SER A 118 -8.28 -11.58 -0.91
CA SER A 118 -9.01 -10.33 -1.12
C SER A 118 -8.13 -9.25 -1.75
N ILE A 119 -6.91 -9.07 -1.27
CA ILE A 119 -5.98 -8.06 -1.81
C ILE A 119 -5.55 -8.45 -3.23
N VAL A 120 -5.27 -9.73 -3.50
CA VAL A 120 -4.96 -10.19 -4.86
C VAL A 120 -6.12 -9.86 -5.82
N GLN A 121 -7.35 -10.16 -5.43
CA GLN A 121 -8.53 -9.95 -6.27
C GLN A 121 -8.87 -8.47 -6.49
N VAL A 122 -8.83 -7.65 -5.43
CA VAL A 122 -9.31 -6.26 -5.48
C VAL A 122 -8.20 -5.28 -5.87
N VAL A 123 -6.94 -5.63 -5.62
CA VAL A 123 -5.78 -4.75 -5.86
C VAL A 123 -4.92 -5.26 -7.00
N LEU A 124 -4.35 -6.46 -6.88
CA LEU A 124 -3.32 -6.94 -7.81
C LEU A 124 -3.89 -7.22 -9.21
N ILE A 125 -4.99 -7.97 -9.30
CA ILE A 125 -5.62 -8.31 -10.58
C ILE A 125 -6.02 -7.04 -11.37
N PRO A 126 -6.74 -6.06 -10.78
CA PRO A 126 -7.08 -4.83 -11.48
C PRO A 126 -5.86 -4.04 -11.94
N ILE A 127 -4.79 -3.95 -11.13
CA ILE A 127 -3.56 -3.25 -11.53
C ILE A 127 -2.93 -3.92 -12.75
N ILE A 128 -2.78 -5.25 -12.72
CA ILE A 128 -2.21 -6.03 -13.83
C ILE A 128 -3.03 -5.82 -15.10
N LEU A 129 -4.36 -5.93 -15.01
CA LEU A 129 -5.26 -5.69 -16.14
C LEU A 129 -5.12 -4.26 -16.70
N GLY A 130 -5.01 -3.26 -15.83
CA GLY A 130 -4.80 -1.87 -16.24
C GLY A 130 -3.49 -1.66 -16.97
N VAL A 131 -2.40 -2.26 -16.48
CA VAL A 131 -1.08 -2.21 -17.14
C VAL A 131 -1.13 -2.91 -18.50
N ILE A 132 -1.76 -4.09 -18.58
CA ILE A 132 -1.94 -4.83 -19.84
C ILE A 132 -2.67 -3.96 -20.87
N VAL A 133 -3.83 -3.40 -20.49
CA VAL A 133 -4.61 -2.52 -21.38
C VAL A 133 -3.77 -1.32 -21.81
N LYS A 134 -3.05 -0.67 -20.90
CA LYS A 134 -2.16 0.44 -21.25
C LYS A 134 -1.15 0.03 -22.33
N VAL A 135 -0.46 -1.09 -22.16
CA VAL A 135 0.56 -1.55 -23.10
C VAL A 135 -0.04 -1.86 -24.48
N PHE A 136 -1.20 -2.51 -24.53
CA PHE A 136 -1.88 -2.81 -25.79
C PHE A 136 -2.38 -1.57 -26.54
N PHE A 137 -2.90 -0.56 -25.82
CA PHE A 137 -3.51 0.63 -26.44
C PHE A 137 -2.54 1.82 -26.60
N LYS A 138 -1.37 1.83 -25.96
CA LYS A 138 -0.34 2.89 -26.12
C LYS A 138 0.34 2.86 -27.51
N ASN A 139 0.15 1.79 -28.28
CA ASN A 139 0.64 1.66 -29.66
C ASN A 139 -0.37 2.14 -30.73
N LYS A 140 -1.36 2.95 -30.35
CA LYS A 140 -2.19 3.75 -31.26
C LYS A 140 -2.15 5.21 -30.83
#